data_AF-A0A4U1CFJ5-F1
#
_entry.id   AF-A0A4U1CFJ5-F1
#
_cell.length_a   1.000
_cell.length_b   1.000
_cell.length_c   1.000
_cell.angle_alpha   90.00
_cell.angle_beta   90.00
_cell.angle_gamma   90.00
#
_symmetry.space_group_name_H-M   'P 1'
#
loop_
_entity.id
_entity.type
_entity.pdbx_description
1 polymer ?
#
loop_
_entity_poly.entity_id
_entity_poly.type
_entity_poly.pdbx_seq_one_letter_code
_entity_poly.pdbx_strand_id
1 'polypeptide(L)'
;MNNLKLEYLAKGNLTNSLELADLLGKEWEEEMIRYAYDVVIKLLLEKYKSKIVDSIIGIEGKTTLTLVDNQYYLFENIDIWTHEVYATDELMSLIVNEINKMLKQSNF
;
A
#
# COMPACT_ATOMS: atom_id res chain seq x y z
N MET A 1 -22.11 10.15 -9.37
CA MET A 1 -20.64 10.16 -9.44
C MET A 1 -20.18 8.73 -9.45
N ASN A 2 -19.26 8.35 -10.35
CA ASN A 2 -18.57 7.06 -10.22
C ASN A 2 -17.54 7.17 -9.10
N ASN A 3 -17.47 6.19 -8.21
CA ASN A 3 -16.45 6.13 -7.19
C ASN A 3 -15.25 5.37 -7.75
N LEU A 4 -14.33 6.11 -8.36
CA LEU A 4 -13.18 5.59 -9.08
C LEU A 4 -12.28 4.70 -8.19
N LYS A 5 -12.15 5.03 -6.89
CA LYS A 5 -11.47 4.19 -5.89
C LYS A 5 -12.14 2.83 -5.76
N LEU A 6 -13.46 2.77 -5.61
CA LEU A 6 -14.20 1.49 -5.53
C LEU A 6 -14.06 0.66 -6.81
N GLU A 7 -14.02 1.29 -8.00
CA GLU A 7 -13.79 0.57 -9.26
C GLU A 7 -12.40 -0.08 -9.33
N TYR A 8 -11.36 0.62 -8.87
CA TYR A 8 -10.00 0.08 -8.86
C TYR A 8 -9.81 -0.98 -7.77
N LEU A 9 -10.38 -0.78 -6.57
CA LEU A 9 -10.42 -1.82 -5.54
C LEU A 9 -11.17 -3.06 -6.06
N ALA A 10 -12.27 -2.91 -6.79
CA ALA A 10 -12.97 -4.03 -7.42
C ALA A 10 -12.12 -4.73 -8.49
N LYS A 11 -11.37 -4.00 -9.34
CA LYS A 11 -10.42 -4.58 -10.31
C LYS A 11 -9.30 -5.38 -9.63
N GLY A 12 -8.87 -4.98 -8.44
CA GLY A 12 -7.87 -5.69 -7.62
C GLY A 12 -8.44 -6.76 -6.69
N ASN A 13 -9.77 -6.96 -6.64
CA ASN A 13 -10.46 -7.79 -5.64
C ASN A 13 -10.21 -7.36 -4.17
N LEU A 14 -10.02 -6.06 -3.93
CA LEU A 14 -9.69 -5.44 -2.64
C LEU A 14 -10.86 -4.64 -2.03
N THR A 15 -12.09 -4.75 -2.55
CA THR A 15 -13.24 -3.93 -2.11
C THR A 15 -13.60 -4.09 -0.62
N ASN A 16 -13.20 -5.19 0.01
CA ASN A 16 -13.41 -5.46 1.44
C ASN A 16 -12.12 -5.40 2.28
N SER A 17 -10.99 -5.01 1.68
CA SER A 17 -9.71 -4.88 2.38
C SER A 17 -9.68 -3.63 3.24
N LEU A 18 -9.03 -3.72 4.40
CA LEU A 18 -8.69 -2.56 5.22
C LEU A 18 -7.45 -1.86 4.64
N GLU A 19 -7.32 -0.57 4.92
CA GLU A 19 -6.11 0.18 4.58
C GLU A 19 -4.98 -0.02 5.59
N LEU A 20 -3.76 0.24 5.15
CA LEU A 20 -2.53 0.08 5.93
C LEU A 20 -2.57 0.89 7.24
N ALA A 21 -3.16 2.09 7.24
CA ALA A 21 -3.27 2.94 8.43
C ALA A 21 -4.15 2.29 9.52
N ASP A 22 -5.31 1.75 9.16
CA ASP A 22 -6.19 1.02 10.07
C ASP A 22 -5.50 -0.21 10.69
N LEU A 23 -4.65 -0.88 9.91
CA LEU A 23 -3.94 -2.11 10.32
C LEU A 23 -2.68 -1.85 11.15
N LEU A 24 -1.99 -0.73 10.93
CA LEU A 24 -0.86 -0.28 11.75
C LEU A 24 -1.33 0.32 13.08
N GLY A 25 -2.50 0.96 13.09
CA GLY A 25 -3.09 1.55 14.29
C GLY A 25 -2.42 2.86 14.73
N LYS A 26 -2.89 3.39 15.88
CA LYS A 26 -2.66 4.77 16.32
C LYS A 26 -1.22 5.13 16.71
N GLU A 27 -0.30 4.16 16.76
CA GLU A 27 1.13 4.41 17.02
C GLU A 27 1.87 4.92 15.78
N TRP A 28 1.25 4.82 14.61
CA TRP A 28 1.80 5.27 13.33
C TRP A 28 1.06 6.51 12.82
N GLU A 29 1.73 7.66 12.86
CA GLU A 29 1.24 8.89 12.22
C GLU A 29 1.36 8.79 10.70
N GLU A 30 0.47 9.45 9.95
CA GLU A 30 0.39 9.31 8.49
C GLU A 30 1.71 9.68 7.78
N GLU A 31 2.45 10.68 8.28
CA GLU A 31 3.78 11.03 7.76
C GLU A 31 4.82 9.91 7.99
N MET A 32 4.76 9.23 9.14
CA MET A 32 5.59 8.07 9.44
C MET A 32 5.24 6.89 8.53
N ILE A 33 3.95 6.66 8.27
CA ILE A 33 3.47 5.62 7.34
C ILE A 33 3.99 5.92 5.93
N ARG A 34 3.79 7.15 5.42
CA ARG A 34 4.28 7.59 4.10
C ARG A 34 5.78 7.32 3.91
N TYR A 35 6.60 7.60 4.93
CA TYR A 35 8.04 7.35 4.89
C TYR A 35 8.40 5.86 5.00
N ALA A 36 7.87 5.15 6.01
CA ALA A 36 8.20 3.75 6.26
C ALA A 36 7.71 2.85 5.11
N TYR A 37 6.54 3.16 4.54
CA TYR A 37 5.96 2.43 3.41
C TYR A 37 6.86 2.49 2.17
N ASP A 38 7.34 3.68 1.76
CA ASP A 38 8.23 3.85 0.60
C ASP A 38 9.54 3.05 0.74
N VAL A 39 10.09 2.97 1.95
CA VAL A 39 11.27 2.13 2.25
C VAL A 39 10.93 0.65 2.20
N VAL A 40 9.84 0.23 2.84
CA VAL A 40 9.44 -1.18 2.94
C VAL A 40 9.02 -1.75 1.60
N ILE A 41 8.23 -1.03 0.80
CA ILE A 41 7.74 -1.56 -0.48
C ILE A 41 8.89 -1.79 -1.46
N LYS A 42 9.92 -0.92 -1.48
CA LYS A 42 11.15 -1.13 -2.27
C LYS A 42 11.88 -2.40 -1.84
N LEU A 43 12.10 -2.57 -0.53
CA LEU A 43 12.74 -3.76 0.02
C LEU A 43 11.97 -5.05 -0.30
N LEU A 44 10.64 -5.02 -0.23
CA LEU A 44 9.80 -6.15 -0.60
C LEU A 44 9.88 -6.46 -2.11
N LEU A 45 9.74 -5.44 -2.98
CA LEU A 45 9.84 -5.61 -4.44
C LEU A 45 11.19 -6.22 -4.86
N GLU A 46 12.30 -5.75 -4.27
CA GLU A 46 13.64 -6.32 -4.49
C GLU A 46 13.72 -7.79 -4.02
N LYS A 47 13.30 -8.06 -2.78
CA LYS A 47 13.36 -9.38 -2.14
C LYS A 47 12.54 -10.44 -2.90
N TYR A 48 11.34 -10.09 -3.37
CA TYR A 48 10.45 -10.98 -4.10
C TYR A 48 10.63 -10.91 -5.62
N LYS A 49 11.58 -10.11 -6.13
CA LYS A 49 11.86 -9.88 -7.56
C LYS A 49 10.61 -9.46 -8.36
N SER A 50 9.66 -8.82 -7.69
CA SER A 50 8.39 -8.40 -8.25
C SER A 50 8.57 -7.13 -9.07
N LYS A 51 7.76 -6.97 -10.12
CA LYS A 51 7.72 -5.75 -10.94
C LYS A 51 6.38 -5.04 -10.72
N ILE A 52 6.42 -3.71 -10.66
CA ILE A 52 5.22 -2.89 -10.75
C ILE A 52 4.66 -3.06 -12.18
N VAL A 53 3.43 -3.53 -12.29
CA VAL A 53 2.71 -3.73 -13.56
C VAL A 53 1.54 -2.74 -13.59
N ASP A 54 1.62 -1.78 -14.51
CA ASP A 54 0.69 -0.68 -14.78
C ASP A 54 0.38 0.31 -13.63
N SER A 55 0.96 1.51 -13.71
CA SER A 55 0.47 2.66 -12.94
C SER A 55 -0.70 3.34 -13.66
N ILE A 56 -1.93 3.16 -13.15
CA ILE A 56 -3.11 3.88 -13.67
C ILE A 56 -3.17 5.29 -13.06
N ILE A 57 -2.25 6.14 -13.50
CA ILE A 57 -2.12 7.52 -13.02
C ILE A 57 -3.38 8.34 -13.39
N GLY A 58 -4.30 8.44 -12.43
CA GLY A 58 -5.33 9.47 -12.42
C GLY A 58 -4.70 10.85 -12.23
N ILE A 59 -5.25 11.85 -12.92
CA ILE A 59 -5.01 13.26 -12.57
C ILE A 59 -5.90 13.58 -11.35
N GLU A 60 -5.39 14.41 -10.43
CA GLU A 60 -5.96 14.77 -9.10
C GLU A 60 -5.62 13.83 -7.93
N GLY A 61 -5.40 12.54 -8.16
CA GLY A 61 -4.89 11.61 -7.13
C GLY A 61 -4.14 10.47 -7.79
N LYS A 62 -2.87 10.23 -7.40
CA LYS A 62 -2.05 9.18 -8.00
C LYS A 62 -2.51 7.84 -7.46
N THR A 63 -3.37 7.19 -8.23
CA THR A 63 -3.72 5.79 -8.00
C THR A 63 -2.69 4.86 -8.64
N THR A 64 -2.15 3.91 -7.88
CA THR A 64 -1.29 2.83 -8.39
C THR A 64 -1.95 1.49 -8.11
N LEU A 65 -2.07 0.60 -9.12
CA LEU A 65 -2.49 -0.80 -8.93
C LEU A 65 -1.40 -1.74 -9.46
N THR A 66 -1.10 -2.83 -8.77
CA THR A 66 -0.08 -3.85 -9.12
C THR A 66 -0.36 -5.05 -8.20
N LEU A 67 0.02 -6.32 -8.38
CA LEU A 67 0.80 -7.09 -9.35
C LEU A 67 -0.06 -8.28 -9.83
N VAL A 68 -0.04 -8.56 -11.14
CA VAL A 68 -0.69 -9.74 -11.75
C VAL A 68 0.38 -10.70 -12.33
N ASP A 69 0.09 -12.00 -12.28
CA ASP A 69 0.95 -13.14 -12.64
C ASP A 69 2.25 -13.30 -11.81
N ASN A 70 2.27 -13.74 -10.55
CA ASN A 70 1.24 -14.34 -9.69
C ASN A 70 1.63 -14.11 -8.20
N GLN A 71 0.91 -13.37 -7.36
CA GLN A 71 -0.07 -12.32 -7.58
C GLN A 71 -0.16 -11.57 -6.23
N TYR A 72 0.11 -10.27 -6.20
CA TYR A 72 0.02 -9.48 -4.96
C TYR A 72 -0.60 -8.14 -5.29
N TYR A 73 -1.91 -8.04 -5.07
CA TYR A 73 -2.65 -6.81 -5.34
C TYR A 73 -2.34 -5.77 -4.28
N LEU A 74 -2.08 -4.55 -4.74
CA LEU A 74 -1.66 -3.37 -4.01
C LEU A 74 -2.29 -2.19 -4.73
N PHE A 75 -3.19 -1.50 -4.06
CA PHE A 75 -3.80 -0.24 -4.49
C PHE A 75 -3.25 0.87 -3.58
N GLU A 76 -2.56 1.84 -4.17
CA GLU A 76 -2.15 3.08 -3.52
C GLU A 76 -3.07 4.20 -4.00
N ASN A 77 -3.54 5.08 -3.12
CA ASN A 77 -4.11 6.37 -3.46
C ASN A 77 -3.27 7.46 -2.79
N ILE A 78 -2.52 8.21 -3.60
CA ILE A 78 -1.63 9.28 -3.15
C ILE A 78 -2.12 10.59 -3.76
N ASP A 79 -2.95 11.31 -3.02
CA ASP A 79 -3.22 12.72 -3.27
C ASP A 79 -2.42 13.61 -2.29
N ILE A 80 -2.62 14.93 -2.35
CA ILE A 80 -1.86 15.85 -1.47
C ILE A 80 -2.30 15.80 0.00
N TRP A 81 -3.48 15.23 0.28
CA TRP A 81 -4.10 15.15 1.60
C TRP A 81 -4.02 13.75 2.19
N THR A 82 -4.09 12.69 1.38
CA THR A 82 -4.21 11.30 1.82
C THR A 82 -3.17 10.38 1.17
N HIS A 83 -2.66 9.43 1.96
CA HIS A 83 -1.87 8.30 1.49
C HIS A 83 -2.53 6.99 1.96
N GLU A 84 -3.48 6.50 1.16
CA GLU A 84 -4.21 5.28 1.46
C GLU A 84 -3.56 4.10 0.72
N VAL A 85 -3.31 2.98 1.42
CA VAL A 85 -2.72 1.77 0.81
C VAL A 85 -3.56 0.57 1.18
N TYR A 86 -4.01 -0.19 0.18
CA TYR A 86 -4.81 -1.40 0.32
C TYR A 86 -4.08 -2.55 -0.39
N ALA A 87 -4.13 -3.76 0.13
CA ALA A 87 -3.48 -4.91 -0.49
C ALA A 87 -4.18 -6.24 -0.15
N THR A 88 -3.77 -7.33 -0.79
CA THR A 88 -4.15 -8.67 -0.32
C THR A 88 -3.63 -8.90 1.09
N ASP A 89 -4.35 -9.68 1.90
CA ASP A 89 -4.00 -9.95 3.31
C ASP A 89 -2.55 -10.45 3.47
N GLU A 90 -2.07 -11.26 2.52
CA GLU A 90 -0.70 -11.77 2.48
C GLU A 90 0.34 -10.65 2.28
N LEU A 91 0.17 -9.78 1.27
CA LEU A 91 1.09 -8.66 1.03
C LEU A 91 0.99 -7.63 2.16
N MET A 92 -0.23 -7.33 2.61
CA MET A 92 -0.47 -6.39 3.70
C MET A 92 0.20 -6.85 5.00
N SER A 93 0.12 -8.15 5.32
CA SER A 93 0.83 -8.74 6.46
C SER A 93 2.35 -8.61 6.33
N LEU A 94 2.91 -8.75 5.12
CA LEU A 94 4.34 -8.52 4.88
C LEU A 94 4.73 -7.05 5.10
N ILE A 95 3.95 -6.10 4.56
CA ILE A 95 4.17 -4.66 4.73
C ILE A 95 4.12 -4.28 6.21
N VAL A 96 3.03 -4.63 6.91
CA VAL A 96 2.83 -4.35 8.35
C VAL A 96 3.95 -4.95 9.20
N ASN A 97 4.44 -6.15 8.88
CA ASN A 97 5.54 -6.78 9.60
C ASN A 97 6.88 -6.04 9.42
N GLU A 98 7.26 -5.67 8.19
CA GLU A 98 8.51 -4.94 7.96
C GLU A 98 8.44 -3.48 8.50
N ILE A 99 7.30 -2.79 8.36
CA ILE A 99 7.08 -1.46 8.96
C ILE A 99 7.25 -1.51 10.49
N ASN A 100 6.61 -2.48 11.17
CA ASN A 100 6.74 -2.65 12.62
C ASN A 100 8.16 -3.10 13.07
N LYS A 101 8.99 -3.66 12.18
CA LYS A 101 10.41 -3.87 12.49
C LYS A 101 11.21 -2.58 12.48
N MET A 102 10.89 -1.63 11.58
CA MET A 102 11.55 -0.32 11.56
C MET A 102 11.34 0.41 12.89
N LEU A 103 10.10 0.48 13.38
CA LEU A 103 9.80 1.09 14.69
C LEU A 103 10.60 0.46 15.84
N LYS A 104 10.73 -0.89 15.84
CA LYS A 104 11.53 -1.61 16.85
C LYS A 104 13.04 -1.37 16.72
N GLN A 105 13.53 -1.05 15.52
CA GLN A 105 14.92 -0.66 15.27
C GLN A 105 15.18 0.82 15.61
N SER A 106 14.14 1.66 15.61
CA SER A 106 14.21 3.09 15.98
C SER A 106 14.14 3.35 17.49
N ASN A 107 14.23 2.33 18.34
CA ASN A 107 14.42 2.50 19.78
C ASN A 107 15.82 3.09 20.08
N PHE A 108 15.86 4.41 20.20
CA PHE A 108 16.88 5.18 20.93
C PHE A 108 16.84 4.88 22.44
#